data_AF-A0A947BX31-F1
#
_entry.id   AF-A0A947BX31-F1
#
_cell.length_a   1.000
_cell.length_b   1.000
_cell.length_c   1.000
_cell.angle_alpha   90.00
_cell.angle_beta   90.00
_cell.angle_gamma   90.00
#
_symmetry.space_group_name_H-M   'P 1'
#
loop_
_entity.id
_entity.type
_entity.pdbx_description
1 polymer ?
#
loop_
_entity_poly.entity_id
_entity_poly.type
_entity_poly.pdbx_seq_one_letter_code
_entity_poly.pdbx_strand_id
1 'polypeptide(L)'
;MKLRAQLIVVSLFALFLPWAGCSFIYEMESVLRSGQQDALAAFAGSVALLVEDRAAADALFAPTATPGQGIYFHTEKSIPIVDGYAEGGTESSMTLTTFSRASAADASLEAEYLGIVDTDEAYAFIRVVDPSIRYHNPAESELASGDHVVVAMGAVGDTRRYWLAPEAPGEFLARYRAGGAVSAEPRVRGV
;
A
#
# COMPACT_ATOMS: atom_id res chain seq x y z
N MET A 1 40.05 65.83 40.73
CA MET A 1 39.12 64.78 41.24
C MET A 1 38.41 63.98 40.12
N LYS A 2 39.05 63.72 38.97
CA LYS A 2 38.40 63.02 37.84
C LYS A 2 38.58 61.50 37.86
N LEU A 3 39.65 61.00 38.48
CA LEU A 3 40.01 59.58 38.48
C LEU A 3 39.02 58.69 39.24
N ARG A 4 38.51 59.17 40.38
CA ARG A 4 37.59 58.39 41.25
C ARG A 4 36.23 58.18 40.59
N ALA A 5 35.69 59.21 39.95
CA ALA A 5 34.45 59.13 39.19
C ALA A 5 34.59 58.20 37.97
N GLN A 6 35.74 58.24 37.29
CA GLN A 6 36.00 57.40 36.12
C GLN A 6 36.11 55.90 36.47
N LEU A 7 36.74 55.58 37.61
CA LEU A 7 36.79 54.21 38.15
C LEU A 7 35.41 53.68 38.53
N ILE A 8 34.56 54.52 39.14
CA ILE A 8 33.18 54.14 39.50
C ILE A 8 32.38 53.79 38.25
N VAL A 9 32.45 54.61 37.20
CA VAL A 9 31.75 54.35 35.93
C VAL A 9 32.20 53.04 35.28
N VAL A 10 33.51 52.78 35.23
CA VAL A 10 34.04 51.53 34.66
C VAL A 10 33.60 50.32 35.48
N SER A 11 33.65 50.40 36.83
CA SER A 11 33.16 49.31 37.69
C SER A 11 31.65 49.07 37.55
N LEU A 12 30.87 50.13 37.36
CA LEU A 12 29.43 50.02 37.16
C LEU A 12 29.13 49.33 35.83
N PHE A 13 29.85 49.70 34.76
CA PHE A 13 29.71 49.08 33.46
C PHE A 13 30.14 47.61 33.46
N ALA A 14 31.24 47.30 34.15
CA ALA A 14 31.73 45.94 34.35
C ALA A 14 30.73 45.07 35.14
N LEU A 15 29.93 45.67 36.04
CA LEU A 15 28.92 44.97 36.81
C LEU A 15 27.59 44.79 36.03
N PHE A 16 27.24 45.72 35.14
CA PHE A 16 26.03 45.64 34.32
C PHE A 16 26.15 44.71 33.11
N LEU A 17 27.36 44.58 32.56
CA LEU A 17 27.65 43.76 31.37
C LEU A 17 27.21 42.28 31.51
N PRO A 18 27.52 41.57 32.62
CA PRO A 18 27.10 40.19 32.80
C PRO A 18 25.57 40.04 32.82
N TRP A 19 24.87 40.99 33.45
CA TRP A 19 23.42 40.97 33.55
C TRP A 19 22.75 41.21 32.19
N ALA A 20 23.24 42.20 31.44
CA ALA A 20 22.79 42.46 30.07
C ALA A 20 23.07 41.27 29.14
N GLY A 21 24.24 40.64 29.28
CA GLY A 21 24.61 39.45 28.51
C GLY A 21 23.70 38.26 28.78
N CYS A 22 23.41 37.97 30.06
CA CYS A 22 22.47 36.91 30.42
C CYS A 22 21.06 37.18 29.86
N SER A 23 20.54 38.41 30.03
CA SER A 23 19.21 38.76 29.51
C SER A 23 19.12 38.60 27.99
N PHE A 24 20.16 39.00 27.26
CA PHE A 24 20.20 38.85 25.81
C PHE A 24 20.20 37.39 25.36
N ILE A 25 20.96 36.52 26.04
CA ILE A 25 21.01 35.09 25.72
C ILE A 25 19.64 34.44 25.95
N TYR A 26 18.97 34.77 27.06
CA TYR A 26 17.62 34.24 27.34
C TYR A 26 16.59 34.66 26.29
N GLU A 27 16.61 35.93 25.88
CA GLU A 27 15.72 36.43 24.83
C GLU A 27 15.98 35.70 23.50
N MET A 28 17.25 35.54 23.14
CA MET A 28 17.66 34.87 21.91
C MET A 28 17.28 33.38 21.91
N GLU A 29 17.50 32.68 23.02
CA GLU A 29 17.10 31.27 23.18
C GLU A 29 15.58 31.11 23.04
N SER A 30 14.81 32.00 23.65
CA SER A 30 13.34 31.98 23.56
C SER A 30 12.86 32.11 22.12
N VAL A 31 13.41 33.07 21.37
CA VAL A 31 13.07 33.28 19.95
C VAL A 31 13.45 32.07 19.10
N LEU A 32 14.66 31.52 19.30
CA LEU A 32 15.12 30.32 18.58
C LEU A 32 14.23 29.12 18.86
N ARG A 33 13.89 28.88 20.14
CA ARG A 33 13.02 27.78 20.55
C ARG A 33 11.63 27.90 19.95
N SER A 34 11.04 29.11 19.98
CA SER A 34 9.73 29.36 19.36
C SER A 34 9.78 29.09 17.86
N GLY A 35 10.81 29.60 17.16
CA GLY A 35 10.95 29.36 15.72
C GLY A 35 11.07 27.88 15.36
N GLN A 36 11.76 27.09 16.18
CA GLN A 36 11.85 25.63 16.00
C GLN A 36 10.50 24.94 16.23
N GLN A 37 9.74 25.37 17.25
CA GLN A 37 8.41 24.82 17.53
C GLN A 37 7.43 25.11 16.40
N ASP A 38 7.43 26.34 15.88
CA ASP A 38 6.56 26.73 14.78
C ASP A 38 6.90 25.98 13.47
N ALA A 39 8.19 25.81 13.19
CA ALA A 39 8.64 25.04 12.03
C ALA A 39 8.24 23.56 12.11
N LEU A 40 8.38 22.94 13.30
CA LEU A 40 7.93 21.56 13.53
C LEU A 40 6.41 21.42 13.39
N ALA A 41 5.65 22.36 13.92
CA ALA A 41 4.20 22.37 13.80
C ALA A 41 3.75 22.52 12.33
N ALA A 42 4.38 23.41 11.57
CA ALA A 42 4.11 23.58 10.15
C ALA A 42 4.42 22.32 9.34
N PHE A 43 5.55 21.63 9.65
CA PHE A 43 5.90 20.38 9.01
C PHE A 43 4.94 19.24 9.37
N ALA A 44 4.56 19.11 10.63
CA ALA A 44 3.56 18.13 11.05
C ALA A 44 2.21 18.39 10.34
N GLY A 45 1.81 19.65 10.21
CA GLY A 45 0.61 20.05 9.47
C GLY A 45 0.68 19.71 7.97
N SER A 46 1.83 19.95 7.32
CA SER A 46 2.00 19.61 5.90
C SER A 46 2.01 18.10 5.67
N VAL A 47 2.63 17.32 6.57
CA VAL A 47 2.58 15.86 6.52
C VAL A 47 1.16 15.35 6.76
N ALA A 48 0.42 15.95 7.70
CA ALA A 48 -0.97 15.58 7.94
C ALA A 48 -1.85 15.82 6.71
N LEU A 49 -1.73 16.99 6.07
CA LEU A 49 -2.44 17.29 4.82
C LEU A 49 -2.07 16.33 3.69
N LEU A 50 -0.79 15.95 3.60
CA LEU A 50 -0.32 14.98 2.60
C LEU A 50 -0.88 13.57 2.84
N VAL A 51 -1.02 13.15 4.10
CA VAL A 51 -1.61 11.85 4.47
C VAL A 51 -3.14 11.87 4.31
N GLU A 52 -3.78 13.00 4.61
CA GLU A 52 -5.22 13.20 4.40
C GLU A 52 -5.59 13.15 2.91
N ASP A 53 -4.74 13.73 2.05
CA ASP A 53 -4.84 13.56 0.60
C ASP A 53 -4.41 12.14 0.19
N ARG A 54 -5.32 11.18 0.41
CA ARG A 54 -5.14 9.75 0.15
C ARG A 54 -4.60 9.48 -1.26
N ALA A 55 -4.98 10.27 -2.26
CA ALA A 55 -4.49 10.13 -3.63
C ALA A 55 -3.01 10.50 -3.78
N ALA A 56 -2.53 11.53 -3.09
CA ALA A 56 -1.12 11.91 -3.06
C ALA A 56 -0.29 10.95 -2.20
N ALA A 57 -0.83 10.47 -1.08
CA ALA A 57 -0.21 9.43 -0.27
C ALA A 57 -0.07 8.12 -1.06
N ASP A 58 -1.14 7.67 -1.71
CA ASP A 58 -1.11 6.47 -2.55
C ASP A 58 -0.19 6.66 -3.75
N ALA A 59 0.03 7.87 -4.29
CA ALA A 59 1.01 8.10 -5.37
C ALA A 59 2.47 8.10 -4.89
N LEU A 60 2.76 8.52 -3.65
CA LEU A 60 4.09 8.48 -3.04
C LEU A 60 4.48 7.09 -2.56
N PHE A 61 3.51 6.32 -2.09
CA PHE A 61 3.67 4.92 -1.68
C PHE A 61 3.23 3.94 -2.77
N ALA A 62 2.78 4.43 -3.93
CA ALA A 62 2.47 3.60 -5.09
C ALA A 62 3.78 2.92 -5.48
N PRO A 63 3.85 1.57 -5.41
CA PRO A 63 4.98 0.89 -5.98
C PRO A 63 5.04 1.30 -7.46
N THR A 64 6.14 1.95 -7.85
CA THR A 64 6.36 2.36 -9.24
C THR A 64 6.24 1.10 -10.09
N ALA A 65 5.14 0.98 -10.82
CA ALA A 65 4.71 -0.26 -11.47
C ALA A 65 5.74 -0.67 -12.53
N THR A 66 6.64 -1.56 -12.14
CA THR A 66 7.57 -2.26 -13.01
C THR A 66 6.93 -3.61 -13.36
N PRO A 67 7.06 -4.12 -14.59
CA PRO A 67 6.61 -5.48 -14.92
C PRO A 67 7.19 -6.49 -13.89
N GLY A 68 6.31 -7.15 -13.12
CA GLY A 68 6.69 -7.90 -11.91
C GLY A 68 6.23 -7.27 -10.58
N GLN A 69 5.32 -6.30 -10.62
CA GLN A 69 4.69 -5.67 -9.46
C GLN A 69 4.14 -6.72 -8.48
N GLY A 70 4.53 -6.61 -7.21
CA GLY A 70 4.01 -7.46 -6.13
C GLY A 70 2.51 -7.23 -5.94
N ILE A 71 1.74 -8.31 -5.93
CA ILE A 71 0.33 -8.30 -5.53
C ILE A 71 0.30 -8.10 -4.01
N TYR A 72 -0.41 -7.08 -3.54
CA TYR A 72 -0.49 -6.80 -2.11
C TYR A 72 -1.70 -7.48 -1.48
N PHE A 73 -1.49 -8.07 -0.30
CA PHE A 73 -2.54 -8.68 0.50
C PHE A 73 -2.66 -7.91 1.82
N HIS A 74 -3.86 -7.42 2.11
CA HIS A 74 -4.16 -6.69 3.34
C HIS A 74 -4.39 -7.68 4.49
N THR A 75 -3.83 -7.39 5.66
CA THR A 75 -4.19 -8.11 6.88
C THR A 75 -5.48 -7.51 7.43
N GLU A 76 -6.52 -8.32 7.56
CA GLU A 76 -7.82 -7.89 8.07
C GLU A 76 -8.22 -8.77 9.27
N LYS A 77 -8.98 -8.21 10.22
CA LYS A 77 -9.41 -8.97 11.41
C LYS A 77 -10.62 -9.86 11.14
N SER A 78 -11.40 -9.52 10.12
CA SER A 78 -12.60 -10.26 9.73
C SER A 78 -12.31 -11.14 8.52
N ILE A 79 -12.65 -12.41 8.62
CA ILE A 79 -12.54 -13.36 7.51
C ILE A 79 -13.64 -13.05 6.49
N PRO A 80 -13.31 -12.85 5.20
CA PRO A 80 -14.32 -12.60 4.17
C PRO A 80 -15.14 -13.86 3.90
N ILE A 81 -16.44 -13.66 3.59
CA ILE A 81 -17.30 -14.73 3.08
C ILE A 81 -16.96 -14.93 1.60
N VAL A 82 -16.71 -16.18 1.20
CA VAL A 82 -16.41 -16.54 -0.19
C VAL A 82 -17.73 -16.85 -0.91
N ASP A 83 -18.40 -15.82 -1.40
CA ASP A 83 -19.71 -15.90 -2.08
C ASP A 83 -19.71 -15.27 -3.49
N GLY A 84 -18.56 -14.76 -3.95
CA GLY A 84 -18.39 -14.14 -5.26
C GLY A 84 -18.79 -12.66 -5.29
N TYR A 85 -19.15 -12.07 -4.15
CA TYR A 85 -19.46 -10.65 -4.03
C TYR A 85 -18.34 -9.90 -3.32
N ALA A 86 -18.14 -8.64 -3.71
CA ALA A 86 -17.18 -7.75 -3.04
C ALA A 86 -17.70 -7.22 -1.69
N GLU A 87 -19.01 -7.36 -1.46
CA GLU A 87 -19.72 -6.82 -0.29
C GLU A 87 -19.89 -7.93 0.75
N GLY A 88 -18.95 -8.06 1.70
CA GLY A 88 -19.03 -9.21 2.62
C GLY A 88 -18.29 -9.12 3.96
N GLY A 89 -17.52 -8.07 4.24
CA GLY A 89 -16.74 -8.07 5.48
C GLY A 89 -16.17 -6.71 5.84
N THR A 90 -16.88 -6.03 6.74
CA THR A 90 -16.45 -4.82 7.46
C THR A 90 -16.47 -3.55 6.61
N GLU A 91 -16.90 -2.44 7.23
CA GLU A 91 -16.95 -1.08 6.67
C GLU A 91 -15.58 -0.49 6.29
N SER A 92 -14.60 -1.34 6.03
CA SER A 92 -13.36 -1.02 5.37
C SER A 92 -13.66 -0.87 3.89
N SER A 93 -13.77 0.38 3.42
CA SER A 93 -13.81 0.75 2.00
C SER A 93 -12.49 0.34 1.33
N MET A 94 -12.31 -0.96 1.10
CA MET A 94 -11.14 -1.52 0.44
C MET A 94 -11.31 -1.29 -1.05
N THR A 95 -10.53 -0.35 -1.58
CA THR A 95 -10.50 -0.04 -3.01
C THR A 95 -9.90 -1.21 -3.76
N LEU A 96 -10.61 -1.73 -4.76
CA LEU A 96 -10.05 -2.71 -5.67
C LEU A 96 -8.90 -2.07 -6.46
N THR A 97 -7.80 -2.80 -6.60
CA THR A 97 -6.66 -2.34 -7.37
C THR A 97 -6.80 -2.80 -8.82
N THR A 98 -6.81 -1.87 -9.76
CA THR A 98 -6.87 -2.19 -11.19
C THR A 98 -5.55 -2.81 -11.67
N PHE A 99 -5.63 -3.93 -12.40
CA PHE A 99 -4.47 -4.53 -13.03
C PHE A 99 -3.94 -3.65 -14.16
N SER A 100 -2.61 -3.55 -14.26
CA SER A 100 -1.97 -2.92 -15.42
C SER A 100 -2.04 -3.85 -16.62
N ARG A 101 -2.55 -3.34 -17.74
CA ARG A 101 -2.71 -4.11 -18.97
C ARG A 101 -1.36 -4.24 -19.69
N ALA A 102 -0.93 -5.48 -19.93
CA ALA A 102 0.34 -5.75 -20.62
C ALA A 102 0.29 -5.50 -22.14
N SER A 103 -0.89 -5.54 -22.77
CA SER A 103 -1.05 -5.39 -24.22
C SER A 103 -2.26 -4.54 -24.58
N ALA A 104 -2.09 -3.65 -25.56
CA ALA A 104 -3.16 -2.79 -26.04
C ALA A 104 -4.28 -3.49 -26.83
N ALA A 105 -4.07 -4.78 -27.16
CA ALA A 105 -4.90 -5.54 -28.10
C ALA A 105 -6.36 -5.74 -27.66
N ASP A 106 -6.64 -5.73 -26.36
CA ASP A 106 -7.99 -5.95 -25.82
C ASP A 106 -8.38 -4.79 -24.90
N ALA A 107 -8.96 -3.74 -25.47
CA ALA A 107 -9.31 -2.52 -24.72
C ALA A 107 -10.56 -2.69 -23.86
N SER A 108 -11.33 -3.75 -24.08
CA SER A 108 -12.56 -4.05 -23.37
C SER A 108 -12.38 -4.95 -22.14
N LEU A 109 -11.18 -5.53 -21.96
CA LEU A 109 -10.87 -6.37 -20.81
C LEU A 109 -10.32 -5.50 -19.67
N GLU A 110 -11.11 -5.37 -18.61
CA GLU A 110 -10.71 -4.72 -17.37
C GLU A 110 -10.69 -5.74 -16.25
N ALA A 111 -9.65 -5.69 -15.41
CA ALA A 111 -9.52 -6.58 -14.28
C ALA A 111 -9.07 -5.80 -13.05
N GLU A 112 -9.66 -6.13 -11.90
CA GLU A 112 -9.33 -5.54 -10.62
C GLU A 112 -9.21 -6.64 -9.57
N TYR A 113 -8.41 -6.39 -8.53
CA TYR A 113 -8.22 -7.36 -7.45
C TYR A 113 -8.28 -6.72 -6.07
N LEU A 114 -8.59 -7.58 -5.09
CA LEU A 114 -8.42 -7.33 -3.66
C LEU A 114 -7.84 -8.60 -3.02
N GLY A 115 -6.69 -8.47 -2.36
CA GLY A 115 -6.07 -9.54 -1.61
C GLY A 115 -6.23 -9.32 -0.10
N ILE A 116 -6.67 -10.34 0.62
CA ILE A 116 -6.78 -10.36 2.08
C ILE A 116 -6.02 -11.58 2.59
N VAL A 117 -5.21 -11.41 3.63
CA VAL A 117 -4.48 -12.51 4.27
C VAL A 117 -4.86 -12.61 5.73
N ASP A 118 -5.14 -13.84 6.14
CA ASP A 118 -5.24 -14.27 7.54
C ASP A 118 -4.01 -15.15 7.87
N THR A 119 -3.90 -15.56 9.14
CA THR A 119 -2.78 -16.32 9.69
C THR A 119 -2.41 -17.57 8.88
N ASP A 120 -3.42 -18.30 8.36
CA ASP A 120 -3.22 -19.56 7.62
C ASP A 120 -3.78 -19.56 6.19
N GLU A 121 -4.63 -18.59 5.83
CA GLU A 121 -5.35 -18.54 4.56
C GLU A 121 -5.18 -17.19 3.85
N ALA A 122 -5.20 -17.21 2.52
CA ALA A 122 -5.20 -16.02 1.70
C ALA A 122 -6.44 -16.03 0.81
N TYR A 123 -7.16 -14.91 0.80
CA TYR A 123 -8.36 -14.68 0.02
C TYR A 123 -8.03 -13.67 -1.07
N ALA A 124 -8.48 -13.95 -2.28
CA ALA A 124 -8.35 -13.04 -3.40
C ALA A 124 -9.71 -12.88 -4.05
N PHE A 125 -10.18 -11.64 -4.16
CA PHE A 125 -11.32 -11.28 -4.99
C PHE A 125 -10.78 -10.72 -6.30
N ILE A 126 -11.26 -11.25 -7.42
CA ILE A 126 -10.85 -10.82 -8.76
C ILE A 126 -12.11 -10.50 -9.55
N ARG A 127 -12.27 -9.23 -9.92
CA ARG A 127 -13.35 -8.76 -10.79
C ARG A 127 -12.80 -8.62 -12.19
N VAL A 128 -13.39 -9.34 -13.14
CA VAL A 128 -13.05 -9.24 -14.55
C VAL A 128 -14.29 -8.77 -15.31
N VAL A 129 -14.14 -7.69 -16.06
CA VAL A 129 -15.15 -7.17 -16.98
C VAL A 129 -14.69 -7.53 -18.39
N ASP A 130 -15.44 -8.44 -19.02
CA ASP A 130 -15.20 -8.89 -20.39
C ASP A 130 -16.55 -8.92 -21.14
N PRO A 131 -16.67 -8.31 -22.34
CA PRO A 131 -17.89 -8.36 -23.14
C PRO A 131 -18.24 -9.76 -23.69
N SER A 132 -17.32 -10.73 -23.68
CA SER A 132 -17.52 -12.05 -24.31
C SER A 132 -16.93 -13.22 -23.51
N ILE A 133 -17.57 -13.55 -22.38
CA ILE A 133 -17.14 -14.64 -21.51
C ILE A 133 -17.22 -16.01 -22.21
N ARG A 134 -16.11 -16.76 -22.19
CA ARG A 134 -16.01 -18.16 -22.65
C ARG A 134 -15.50 -19.06 -21.53
N TYR A 135 -16.36 -19.95 -21.06
CA TYR A 135 -16.01 -20.94 -20.04
C TYR A 135 -15.11 -22.04 -20.59
N HIS A 136 -14.41 -22.72 -19.68
CA HIS A 136 -13.59 -23.87 -20.01
C HIS A 136 -14.44 -25.04 -20.51
N ASN A 137 -14.00 -25.63 -21.63
CA ASN A 137 -14.56 -26.84 -22.19
C ASN A 137 -13.75 -28.06 -21.71
N PRO A 138 -14.28 -28.89 -20.80
CA PRO A 138 -13.56 -30.07 -20.29
C PRO A 138 -13.35 -31.17 -21.34
N ALA A 139 -14.05 -31.11 -22.48
CA ALA A 139 -13.82 -32.03 -23.58
C ALA A 139 -12.52 -31.72 -24.35
N GLU A 140 -11.99 -30.51 -24.20
CA GLU A 140 -10.69 -30.13 -24.76
C GLU A 140 -9.59 -30.59 -23.80
N SER A 141 -8.55 -31.24 -24.32
CA SER A 141 -7.42 -31.77 -23.50
C SER A 141 -6.49 -30.68 -22.94
N GLU A 142 -6.91 -29.42 -22.97
CA GLU A 142 -6.14 -28.27 -22.52
C GLU A 142 -6.28 -28.07 -21.00
N LEU A 143 -5.32 -27.36 -20.39
CA LEU A 143 -5.36 -27.07 -18.95
C LEU A 143 -6.46 -26.09 -18.59
N ALA A 144 -6.73 -25.19 -19.53
CA ALA A 144 -7.76 -24.19 -19.53
C ALA A 144 -8.03 -23.88 -21.00
N SER A 145 -9.29 -23.80 -21.37
CA SER A 145 -9.73 -23.30 -22.67
C SER A 145 -10.69 -22.15 -22.43
N GLY A 146 -10.73 -21.19 -23.36
CA GLY A 146 -11.44 -19.93 -23.11
C GLY A 146 -10.77 -19.06 -22.04
N ASP A 147 -11.60 -18.33 -21.30
CA ASP A 147 -11.18 -17.31 -20.36
C ASP A 147 -10.81 -17.96 -19.03
N HIS A 148 -9.66 -17.56 -18.49
CA HIS A 148 -9.11 -18.15 -17.29
C HIS A 148 -8.18 -17.18 -16.57
N VAL A 149 -8.03 -17.39 -15.26
CA VAL A 149 -7.06 -16.68 -14.43
C VAL A 149 -5.90 -17.62 -14.10
N VAL A 150 -4.67 -17.14 -14.23
CA VAL A 150 -3.47 -17.89 -13.84
C VAL A 150 -2.87 -17.29 -12.58
N VAL A 151 -2.82 -18.09 -11.52
CA VAL A 151 -2.16 -17.73 -10.26
C VAL A 151 -0.81 -18.42 -10.21
N ALA A 152 0.25 -17.64 -10.03
CA ALA A 152 1.62 -18.16 -9.92
C ALA A 152 2.10 -17.99 -8.47
N MET A 153 2.44 -19.09 -7.80
CA MET A 153 2.89 -19.10 -6.42
C MET A 153 4.19 -19.88 -6.28
N GLY A 154 5.08 -19.41 -5.41
CA GLY A 154 6.35 -20.08 -5.11
C GLY A 154 7.51 -19.09 -5.00
N ALA A 155 8.68 -19.62 -4.72
CA ALA A 155 9.89 -18.82 -4.66
C ALA A 155 10.37 -18.43 -6.07
N VAL A 156 11.21 -17.41 -6.15
CA VAL A 156 11.90 -17.03 -7.40
C VAL A 156 12.71 -18.23 -7.89
N GLY A 157 12.36 -18.76 -9.06
CA GLY A 157 12.99 -19.94 -9.66
C GLY A 157 12.29 -21.29 -9.40
N ASP A 158 11.34 -21.34 -8.46
CA ASP A 158 10.46 -22.50 -8.23
C ASP A 158 9.01 -22.04 -8.10
N THR A 159 8.50 -21.48 -9.20
CA THR A 159 7.13 -20.97 -9.27
C THR A 159 6.22 -22.01 -9.89
N ARG A 160 5.15 -22.38 -9.18
CA ARG A 160 4.08 -23.22 -9.70
C ARG A 160 2.93 -22.35 -10.17
N ARG A 161 2.34 -22.74 -11.29
CA ARG A 161 1.20 -22.07 -11.88
C ARG A 161 -0.06 -22.90 -11.68
N TYR A 162 -1.12 -22.21 -11.34
CA TYR A 162 -2.44 -22.74 -11.06
C TYR A 162 -3.42 -22.01 -11.98
N TRP A 163 -4.25 -22.77 -12.69
CA TRP A 163 -5.25 -22.26 -13.62
C TRP A 163 -6.61 -22.33 -12.95
N LEU A 164 -7.26 -21.18 -12.87
CA LEU A 164 -8.64 -21.01 -12.44
C LEU A 164 -9.46 -20.87 -13.73
N ALA A 165 -10.06 -21.97 -14.16
CA ALA A 165 -10.76 -22.07 -15.43
C ALA A 165 -12.15 -22.67 -15.16
N PRO A 166 -13.15 -21.84 -14.77
CA PRO A 166 -14.47 -22.34 -14.46
C PRO A 166 -15.13 -22.93 -15.71
N GLU A 167 -15.79 -24.08 -15.55
CA GLU A 167 -16.58 -24.73 -16.61
C GLU A 167 -18.00 -24.13 -16.71
N ALA A 168 -18.45 -23.50 -15.63
CA ALA A 168 -19.74 -22.81 -15.49
C ALA A 168 -19.67 -21.82 -14.31
N PRO A 169 -20.65 -20.92 -14.12
CA PRO A 169 -20.75 -20.10 -12.92
C PRO A 169 -20.81 -20.94 -11.63
N GLY A 170 -20.07 -20.53 -10.60
CA GLY A 170 -20.07 -21.13 -9.27
C GLY A 170 -18.73 -21.76 -8.88
N GLU A 171 -18.81 -22.75 -8.00
CA GLU A 171 -17.62 -23.37 -7.39
C GLU A 171 -16.61 -23.88 -8.41
N PHE A 172 -15.34 -23.59 -8.15
CA PHE A 172 -14.23 -24.08 -8.96
C PHE A 172 -13.05 -24.54 -8.11
N LEU A 173 -12.25 -25.41 -8.70
CA LEU A 173 -10.97 -25.87 -8.18
C LEU A 173 -9.86 -25.47 -9.14
N ALA A 174 -8.75 -24.99 -8.59
CA ALA A 174 -7.59 -24.70 -9.42
C ALA A 174 -6.98 -25.99 -9.99
N ARG A 175 -6.42 -25.89 -11.19
CA ARG A 175 -5.74 -26.99 -11.87
C ARG A 175 -4.28 -26.64 -12.10
N TYR A 176 -3.39 -27.62 -12.01
CA TYR A 176 -1.98 -27.43 -12.31
C TYR A 176 -1.45 -28.60 -13.13
N ARG A 177 -0.30 -28.38 -13.79
CA ARG A 177 0.40 -29.41 -14.54
C ARG A 177 1.65 -29.84 -13.78
N ALA A 178 1.74 -31.12 -13.44
CA ALA A 178 2.94 -31.73 -12.86
C ALA A 178 3.29 -33.01 -13.62
N GLY A 179 4.52 -33.10 -14.12
CA GLY A 179 5.00 -34.29 -14.83
C GLY A 179 4.19 -34.67 -16.08
N GLY A 180 3.53 -33.70 -16.73
CA GLY A 180 2.69 -33.92 -17.92
C GLY A 180 1.23 -34.28 -17.61
N ALA A 181 0.89 -34.61 -16.36
CA ALA A 181 -0.49 -34.83 -15.93
C ALA A 181 -1.14 -33.54 -15.42
N VAL A 182 -2.45 -33.41 -15.66
CA VAL A 182 -3.28 -32.34 -15.09
C VAL A 182 -3.87 -32.83 -13.78
N SER A 183 -3.72 -32.06 -12.71
CA SER A 183 -4.27 -32.40 -11.40
C SER A 183 -4.99 -31.19 -10.80
N ALA A 184 -5.96 -31.46 -9.93
CA ALA A 184 -6.67 -30.42 -9.18
C ALA A 184 -5.90 -30.10 -7.88
N GLU A 185 -5.88 -28.83 -7.50
CA GLU A 185 -5.31 -28.34 -6.25
C GLU A 185 -6.44 -27.99 -5.27
N PRO A 186 -6.76 -28.86 -4.29
CA PRO A 186 -7.88 -28.63 -3.37
C PRO A 186 -7.66 -27.46 -2.41
N ARG A 187 -6.42 -26.97 -2.28
CA ARG A 187 -6.07 -25.83 -1.43
C ARG A 187 -6.37 -24.47 -2.10
N VAL A 188 -6.58 -24.45 -3.41
CA VAL A 188 -6.88 -23.24 -4.18
C VAL A 188 -8.25 -23.43 -4.81
N ARG A 189 -9.26 -22.82 -4.21
CA ARG A 189 -10.69 -22.99 -4.53
C ARG A 189 -11.44 -21.68 -4.38
N GLY A 190 -12.59 -21.57 -5.04
CA GLY A 190 -13.43 -20.39 -4.98
C GLY A 190 -14.83 -20.67 -5.53
N VAL A 191 -15.57 -19.58 -5.73
CA VAL A 191 -16.95 -19.53 -6.24
C VAL A 191 -17.08 -18.48 -7.34
#